data_AF-A0A920CD70-F1
#
_entry.id   AF-A0A920CD70-F1
#
_cell.length_a   1.000
_cell.length_b   1.000
_cell.length_c   1.000
_cell.angle_alpha   90.00
_cell.angle_beta   90.00
_cell.angle_gamma   90.00
#
_symmetry.space_group_name_H-M   'P 1'
#
loop_
_entity.id
_entity.type
_entity.pdbx_description
1 polymer ?
#
loop_
_entity_poly.entity_id
_entity_poly.type
_entity_poly.pdbx_seq_one_letter_code
_entity_poly.pdbx_strand_id
1 'polypeptide(L)'
;MAKKQGTSKPSLPMPGVQRFTAANVSRVYVYFTYGHDKLFFKKIEYVPQFGDYFVTYENKLGENYSFIVSPRFCPVLIKYDPIKQEAVEYESIQNGKLE
;
A
#
# COMPACT_ATOMS: atom_id res chain seq x y z
N MET A 1 -3.83 -28.82 33.54
CA MET A 1 -4.13 -27.41 33.24
C MET A 1 -3.39 -27.01 31.97
N ALA A 2 -4.09 -26.82 30.85
CA ALA A 2 -3.48 -26.55 29.55
C ALA A 2 -3.16 -25.05 29.41
N LYS A 3 -1.88 -24.73 29.17
CA LYS A 3 -1.40 -23.37 28.91
C LYS A 3 -1.74 -23.03 27.44
N LYS A 4 -2.68 -22.10 27.24
CA LYS A 4 -3.09 -21.63 25.91
C LYS A 4 -1.89 -21.10 25.14
N GLN A 5 -1.67 -21.66 23.95
CA GLN A 5 -0.71 -21.20 22.96
C GLN A 5 -1.03 -19.74 22.61
N GLY A 6 -0.10 -18.83 22.92
CA GLY A 6 -0.16 -17.46 22.44
C GLY A 6 -0.03 -17.48 20.93
N THR A 7 -1.10 -17.07 20.26
CA THR A 7 -1.18 -16.89 18.81
C THR A 7 0.06 -16.12 18.32
N SER A 8 0.87 -16.78 17.50
CA SER A 8 1.99 -16.15 16.80
C SER A 8 1.47 -14.94 16.02
N LYS A 9 1.91 -13.73 16.40
CA LYS A 9 1.81 -12.57 15.52
C LYS A 9 2.35 -12.99 14.16
N PRO A 10 1.61 -12.81 13.05
CA PRO A 10 2.14 -13.14 11.73
C PRO A 10 3.45 -12.37 11.56
N SER A 11 4.52 -13.11 11.23
CA SER A 11 5.84 -12.55 11.01
C SER A 11 5.75 -11.48 9.94
N LEU A 12 5.92 -10.22 10.33
CA LEU A 12 6.04 -9.09 9.40
C LEU A 12 7.06 -9.47 8.31
N PRO A 13 6.74 -9.34 7.01
CA PRO A 13 7.73 -9.54 5.97
C PRO A 13 8.94 -8.66 6.24
N MET A 14 10.15 -9.13 5.96
CA MET A 14 11.38 -8.37 6.18
C MET A 14 11.26 -6.96 5.58
N PRO A 15 11.84 -5.90 6.19
CA PRO A 15 11.66 -4.51 5.75
C PRO A 15 11.88 -4.27 4.25
N GLY A 16 12.80 -5.03 3.63
CA GLY A 16 13.06 -4.96 2.19
C GLY A 16 11.91 -5.51 1.33
N VAL A 17 11.28 -6.60 1.74
CA VAL A 17 10.14 -7.21 1.03
C VAL A 17 8.94 -6.27 1.06
N GLN A 18 8.63 -5.68 2.21
CA GLN A 18 7.51 -4.74 2.33
C GLN A 18 7.71 -3.50 1.45
N ARG A 19 8.92 -2.93 1.45
CA ARG A 19 9.27 -1.78 0.60
C ARG A 19 9.13 -2.13 -0.88
N PHE A 20 9.61 -3.30 -1.28
CA PHE A 20 9.49 -3.77 -2.66
C PHE A 20 8.03 -3.96 -3.07
N THR A 21 7.22 -4.61 -2.23
CA THR A 21 5.80 -4.82 -2.52
C THR A 21 5.04 -3.49 -2.57
N ALA A 22 5.26 -2.56 -1.64
CA ALA A 22 4.64 -1.24 -1.66
C ALA A 22 4.99 -0.44 -2.92
N ALA A 23 6.25 -0.48 -3.35
CA ALA A 23 6.68 0.16 -4.58
C ALA A 23 5.97 -0.44 -5.81
N ASN A 24 5.98 -1.77 -5.96
CA ASN A 24 5.39 -2.43 -7.12
C ASN A 24 3.87 -2.28 -7.18
N VAL A 25 3.16 -2.48 -6.05
CA VAL A 25 1.71 -2.29 -6.00
C VAL A 25 1.32 -0.88 -6.36
N SER A 26 2.02 0.14 -5.84
CA SER A 26 1.74 1.52 -6.20
C SER A 26 1.97 1.80 -7.68
N ARG A 27 3.03 1.24 -8.28
CA ARG A 27 3.32 1.43 -9.70
C ARG A 27 2.24 0.81 -10.56
N VAL A 28 1.81 -0.41 -10.23
CA VAL A 28 0.72 -1.11 -10.94
C VAL A 28 -0.56 -0.30 -10.82
N TYR A 29 -0.94 0.12 -9.61
CA TYR A 29 -2.14 0.94 -9.40
C TYR A 29 -2.10 2.25 -10.19
N VAL A 30 -0.99 3.00 -10.10
CA VAL A 30 -0.82 4.28 -10.80
C VAL A 30 -0.84 4.08 -12.32
N TYR A 31 -0.17 3.04 -12.82
CA TYR A 31 -0.16 2.71 -14.24
C TYR A 31 -1.57 2.40 -14.77
N PHE A 32 -2.33 1.55 -14.08
CA PHE A 32 -3.69 1.20 -14.51
C PHE A 32 -4.67 2.36 -14.34
N THR A 33 -4.51 3.18 -13.31
CA THR A 33 -5.46 4.26 -12.99
C THR A 33 -5.21 5.52 -13.82
N TYR A 34 -3.95 5.90 -14.02
CA TYR A 34 -3.56 7.18 -14.63
C TYR A 34 -2.87 7.02 -15.98
N GLY A 35 -2.36 5.84 -16.30
CA GLY A 35 -1.58 5.58 -17.51
C GLY A 35 -0.08 5.81 -17.32
N HIS A 36 0.71 5.17 -18.18
CA HIS A 36 2.18 5.13 -18.10
C HIS A 36 2.86 6.51 -18.15
N ASP A 37 2.31 7.47 -18.89
CA ASP A 37 3.02 8.71 -19.24
C ASP A 37 2.61 9.92 -18.40
N LYS A 38 1.80 9.72 -17.35
CA LYS A 38 1.28 10.82 -16.52
C LYS A 38 2.02 11.01 -15.21
N LEU A 39 2.51 9.93 -14.62
CA LEU A 39 3.10 9.93 -13.28
C LEU A 39 4.35 9.05 -13.24
N PHE A 40 5.47 9.64 -12.85
CA PHE A 40 6.76 8.98 -12.78
C PHE A 40 7.13 8.73 -11.33
N PHE A 41 7.52 7.49 -11.01
CA PHE A 41 7.94 7.12 -9.66
C PHE A 41 9.17 7.94 -9.25
N LYS A 42 9.08 8.65 -8.11
CA LYS A 42 10.19 9.45 -7.58
C LYS A 42 10.88 8.80 -6.39
N LYS A 43 10.12 8.53 -5.33
CA LYS A 43 10.66 7.96 -4.10
C LYS A 43 9.62 7.20 -3.29
N ILE A 44 10.12 6.41 -2.34
CA ILE A 44 9.33 5.70 -1.35
C ILE A 44 9.98 5.84 0.04
N GLU A 45 9.17 6.27 1.00
CA GLU A 45 9.58 6.54 2.38
C GLU A 45 8.69 5.75 3.34
N TYR A 46 9.29 5.08 4.33
CA TYR A 46 8.53 4.39 5.36
C TYR A 46 8.24 5.37 6.50
N VAL A 47 7.00 5.43 6.95
CA VAL A 47 6.57 6.26 8.08
C VAL A 47 6.19 5.35 9.25
N PRO A 48 7.10 5.14 10.22
CA PRO A 48 6.92 4.15 11.29
C PRO A 48 5.69 4.40 12.17
N GLN A 49 5.32 5.67 12.34
CA GLN A 49 4.19 6.09 13.18
C GLN A 49 2.85 5.49 12.71
N PHE A 50 2.68 5.33 11.40
CA PHE A 50 1.48 4.76 10.78
C PHE A 50 1.68 3.32 10.31
N GLY A 51 2.94 2.88 10.20
CA GLY A 51 3.27 1.60 9.60
C GLY A 51 3.00 1.57 8.10
N ASP A 52 3.06 2.73 7.43
CA ASP A 52 2.73 2.91 6.02
C ASP A 52 3.93 3.41 5.22
N TYR A 53 3.88 3.23 3.91
CA TYR A 53 4.80 3.81 2.96
C TYR A 53 4.17 5.00 2.25
N PHE A 54 4.93 6.07 2.12
CA PHE A 54 4.60 7.23 1.33
C PHE A 54 5.33 7.08 0.01
N VAL A 55 4.58 6.94 -1.07
CA VAL A 55 5.13 6.80 -2.43
C VAL A 55 4.85 8.07 -3.21
N THR A 56 5.92 8.78 -3.58
CA THR A 56 5.81 10.02 -4.33
C THR A 56 5.99 9.76 -5.83
N TYR A 57 5.06 10.29 -6.61
CA TYR A 57 5.12 10.37 -8.05
C TYR A 57 5.20 11.83 -8.49
N GLU A 58 5.85 12.08 -9.61
CA GLU A 58 5.99 13.40 -10.22
C GLU A 58 5.31 13.38 -11.60
N ASN A 59 4.53 14.40 -11.94
CA ASN A 59 3.98 14.52 -13.29
C ASN A 59 4.94 15.27 -14.23
N LYS A 60 4.56 15.37 -15.52
CA LYS A 60 5.35 16.10 -16.53
C LYS A 60 5.51 17.61 -16.25
N LEU A 61 4.64 18.18 -15.41
CA LEU A 61 4.68 19.59 -14.99
C LEU A 61 5.55 19.80 -13.74
N GLY A 62 6.10 18.73 -13.16
CA GLY A 62 6.91 18.79 -11.94
C GLY A 62 6.09 18.77 -10.64
N GLU A 63 4.78 18.56 -10.72
CA GLU A 63 3.92 18.46 -9.54
C GLU A 63 4.07 17.09 -8.87
N ASN A 64 4.16 17.07 -7.54
CA ASN A 64 4.39 15.87 -6.76
C ASN A 64 3.11 15.38 -6.09
N TYR A 65 2.84 14.08 -6.23
CA TYR A 65 1.70 13.39 -5.66
C TYR A 65 2.17 12.27 -4.73
N SER A 66 1.83 12.36 -3.45
CA SER A 66 2.23 11.37 -2.43
C SER A 66 1.06 10.46 -2.09
N PHE A 67 1.18 9.20 -2.49
CA PHE A 67 0.24 8.13 -2.18
C PHE A 67 0.62 7.48 -0.86
N ILE A 68 -0.38 7.05 -0.08
CA ILE A 68 -0.15 6.27 1.14
C ILE A 68 -0.42 4.81 0.83
N VAL A 69 0.51 3.94 1.16
CA VAL A 69 0.47 2.50 0.86
C VAL A 69 0.68 1.71 2.13
N SER A 70 -0.25 0.83 2.48
CA SER A 70 -0.15 0.02 3.69
C SER A 70 0.30 -1.41 3.39
N PRO A 71 1.43 -1.86 3.96
CA PRO A 71 1.91 -3.22 3.80
C PRO A 71 1.23 -4.21 4.75
N ARG A 72 0.22 -3.78 5.53
CA ARG A 72 -0.24 -4.48 6.74
C ARG A 72 -0.75 -5.90 6.50
N PHE A 73 -1.36 -6.18 5.35
CA PHE A 73 -1.78 -7.54 4.98
C PHE A 73 -1.72 -7.68 3.46
N CYS A 74 -1.31 -8.84 2.95
CA CYS A 74 -1.50 -9.16 1.54
C CYS A 74 -3.01 -9.29 1.25
N PRO A 75 -3.54 -8.60 0.24
CA PRO A 75 -2.81 -7.76 -0.71
C PRO A 75 -2.43 -6.39 -0.14
N VAL A 76 -1.19 -5.92 -0.39
CA VAL A 76 -0.75 -4.55 -0.04
C VAL A 76 -1.70 -3.54 -0.69
N LEU A 77 -2.14 -2.53 0.06
CA LEU A 77 -3.24 -1.64 -0.34
C LEU A 77 -2.78 -0.19 -0.49
N ILE A 78 -3.28 0.50 -1.52
CA ILE A 78 -3.24 1.96 -1.59
C ILE A 78 -4.30 2.47 -0.61
N LYS A 79 -3.88 3.17 0.44
CA LYS A 79 -4.77 3.77 1.44
C LYS A 79 -5.28 5.13 1.02
N TYR A 80 -4.46 5.91 0.31
CA TYR A 80 -4.82 7.26 -0.07
C TYR A 80 -4.30 7.60 -1.45
N ASP A 81 -5.18 8.17 -2.26
CA ASP A 81 -4.91 8.69 -3.59
C ASP A 81 -5.11 10.22 -3.59
N PRO A 82 -4.03 11.02 -3.75
CA PRO A 82 -4.11 12.47 -3.70
C PRO A 82 -4.84 13.09 -4.91
N ILE A 83 -4.96 12.38 -6.03
CA ILE A 83 -5.59 12.90 -7.26
C ILE A 83 -7.10 12.70 -7.21
N LYS A 84 -7.56 11.55 -6.71
CA LYS A 84 -8.97 11.31 -6.45
C LYS A 84 -9.46 11.95 -5.15
N GLN A 85 -8.52 12.31 -4.27
CA GLN A 85 -8.80 12.70 -2.88
C GLN A 85 -9.55 11.61 -2.09
N GLU A 86 -9.44 10.37 -2.53
CA GLU A 86 -10.12 9.23 -1.93
C GLU A 86 -9.13 8.48 -1.04
N ALA A 87 -9.52 8.31 0.23
CA ALA A 87 -8.99 7.22 1.01
C ALA A 87 -9.69 5.96 0.54
N VAL A 88 -8.96 5.04 -0.09
CA VAL A 88 -9.53 3.79 -0.57
C VAL A 88 -9.67 2.88 0.64
N GLU A 89 -10.77 3.04 1.36
CA GLU A 89 -11.19 2.17 2.46
C GLU A 89 -12.11 1.09 1.88
N TYR A 90 -11.53 -0.03 1.43
CA TYR A 90 -12.33 -1.19 1.05
C TYR A 90 -12.72 -1.97 2.31
N GLU A 91 -13.98 -1.83 2.70
CA GLU A 91 -14.61 -2.76 3.64
C GLU A 91 -14.47 -4.20 3.10
N SER A 92 -13.80 -5.05 3.90
CA SER A 92 -14.04 -6.49 4.01
C SER A 92 -14.39 -7.28 2.74
N ILE A 93 -13.40 -7.57 1.88
CA ILE A 93 -13.39 -8.86 1.16
C ILE A 93 -12.97 -9.97 2.14
N GLN A 94 -13.82 -10.20 3.13
CA GLN A 94 -13.86 -11.37 4.00
C GLN A 94 -15.33 -11.80 4.22
N ASN A 95 -16.20 -11.64 3.22
CA ASN A 95 -17.41 -12.46 3.14
C ASN A 95 -17.19 -13.55 2.11
N GLY A 96 -16.42 -14.56 2.54
CA GLY A 96 -16.56 -15.89 1.96
C GLY A 96 -17.96 -16.39 2.24
N LYS A 97 -18.83 -16.34 1.23
CA LYS A 97 -19.92 -17.30 1.07
C LYS A 97 -20.31 -17.40 -0.41
N LEU A 98 -19.63 -18.31 -1.10
CA LEU A 98 -20.28 -19.13 -2.11
C LEU A 98 -21.08 -20.20 -1.35
N GLU A 99 -22.25 -20.50 -1.88
CA GLU A 99 -23.39 -21.30 -1.33
C GLU A 99 -24.48 -20.51 -0.59
#